data_AF-A0A0P6XAS4-F1
#
_entry.id   AF-A0A0P6XAS4-F1
#
_cell.length_a   1.000
_cell.length_b   1.000
_cell.length_c   1.000
_cell.angle_alpha   90.00
_cell.angle_beta   90.00
_cell.angle_gamma   90.00
#
_symmetry.space_group_name_H-M   'P 1'
#
loop_
_entity.id
_entity.type
_entity.pdbx_description
1 polymer ?
#
loop_
_entity_poly.entity_id
_entity_poly.type
_entity_poly.pdbx_seq_one_letter_code
_entity_poly.pdbx_strand_id
1 'polypeptide(L)' 'MAECECLGGCPFFNDKMSDADGLGALFKKRYCLGDNSKCARYMVFKALGKPSVPANLYPNMVDQANEIIQKAQK' A
#
# COMPACT_ATOMS: atom_id res chain seq x y z
N MET A 1 13.52 -5.58 -10.17
CA MET A 1 13.88 -6.14 -8.85
C MET A 1 13.35 -5.16 -7.82
N ALA A 2 12.19 -5.42 -7.22
CA ALA A 2 11.48 -4.40 -6.43
C ALA A 2 11.09 -4.97 -5.07
N GLU A 3 12.11 -5.16 -4.23
CA GLU A 3 11.90 -5.19 -2.80
C GLU A 3 11.37 -3.82 -2.39
N CYS A 4 10.14 -3.78 -1.88
CA CYS A 4 9.52 -2.55 -1.41
C CYS A 4 10.35 -1.98 -0.25
N GLU A 5 10.96 -0.80 -0.44
CA GLU A 5 11.69 -0.08 0.62
C GLU A 5 10.81 0.15 1.86
N CYS A 6 9.48 0.21 1.66
CA CYS A 6 8.52 0.38 2.74
C CYS A 6 8.26 -0.91 3.52
N LEU A 7 8.83 -2.07 3.19
CA LEU A 7 8.59 -3.33 3.90
C LEU A 7 8.80 -3.21 5.42
N GLY A 8 9.87 -2.55 5.85
CA GLY A 8 10.17 -2.37 7.27
C GLY A 8 9.29 -1.33 7.97
N GLY A 9 8.69 -0.39 7.22
CA GLY A 9 7.96 0.76 7.77
C GLY A 9 6.52 0.91 7.26
N CYS A 10 5.99 -0.11 6.59
CA CYS A 10 4.71 0.01 5.89
C CYS A 10 3.61 0.21 6.92
N PRO A 11 2.82 1.30 6.85
CA PRO A 11 1.74 1.54 7.79
C PRO A 11 0.65 0.47 7.68
N PHE A 12 0.54 -0.24 6.55
CA PHE A 12 -0.36 -1.40 6.47
C PHE A 12 0.01 -2.50 7.47
N PHE A 13 1.32 -2.80 7.54
CA PHE A 13 1.82 -3.85 8.42
C PHE A 13 2.03 -3.38 9.86
N ASN A 14 2.40 -2.11 10.04
CA ASN A 14 2.63 -1.52 11.36
C ASN A 14 1.33 -1.11 12.08
N ASP A 15 0.26 -0.75 11.37
CA ASP A 15 -0.94 -0.15 11.98
C ASP A 15 -2.13 -1.11 12.04
N LYS A 16 -2.28 -2.01 11.03
CA LYS A 16 -3.54 -2.75 10.86
C LYS A 16 -3.42 -4.26 10.73
N MET A 17 -2.30 -4.81 10.27
CA MET A 17 -2.24 -6.22 9.92
C MET A 17 -0.82 -6.76 10.09
N SER A 18 -0.59 -7.70 11.01
CA SER A 18 0.72 -8.35 11.07
C SER A 18 1.04 -9.00 9.72
N ASP A 19 2.24 -8.77 9.21
CA ASP A 19 2.74 -9.37 7.96
C ASP A 19 2.91 -10.90 8.02
N ALA A 20 2.58 -11.50 9.17
CA ALA A 20 2.75 -12.90 9.48
C ALA A 20 1.61 -13.82 9.02
N ASP A 21 0.35 -13.35 8.87
CA ASP A 21 -0.78 -14.26 8.61
C ASP A 21 -1.85 -13.76 7.63
N GLY A 22 -2.45 -14.70 6.87
CA GLY A 22 -3.54 -14.46 5.92
C GLY A 22 -3.19 -13.61 4.68
N LEU A 23 -4.02 -12.59 4.41
CA LEU A 23 -3.92 -11.72 3.23
C LEU A 23 -2.63 -10.87 3.23
N GLY A 24 -2.08 -10.54 4.41
CA GLY A 24 -0.87 -9.74 4.55
C GLY A 24 0.34 -10.38 3.88
N ALA A 25 0.57 -11.67 4.14
CA ALA A 25 1.66 -12.44 3.54
C ALA A 25 1.50 -12.57 2.00
N LEU A 26 0.27 -12.77 1.52
CA LEU A 26 -0.02 -12.85 0.08
C LEU A 26 0.28 -11.53 -0.63
N PHE A 27 -0.13 -10.40 -0.04
CA PHE A 27 0.17 -9.08 -0.58
C PHE A 27 1.66 -8.73 -0.51
N LYS A 28 2.34 -9.10 0.59
CA LYS A 28 3.79 -8.95 0.72
C LYS A 28 4.51 -9.68 -0.42
N LYS A 29 4.14 -10.93 -0.68
CA LYS A 29 4.74 -11.74 -1.74
C LYS A 29 4.46 -11.21 -3.15
N ARG A 30 3.27 -10.65 -3.39
CA ARG A 30 2.86 -10.17 -4.72
C ARG A 30 3.33 -8.75 -5.04
N TYR A 31 3.24 -7.85 -4.08
CA TYR A 31 3.55 -6.42 -4.26
C TYR A 31 4.89 -6.04 -3.66
N CYS A 32 5.21 -6.53 -2.45
CA CYS A 32 6.44 -6.11 -1.79
C CYS A 32 7.69 -6.87 -2.27
N LEU A 33 7.53 -8.10 -2.77
CA LEU A 33 8.59 -8.93 -3.34
C LEU A 33 8.51 -9.03 -4.89
N GLY A 34 7.47 -8.44 -5.49
CA GLY A 34 7.21 -8.47 -6.93
C GLY A 34 7.29 -7.07 -7.52
N ASP A 35 6.14 -6.39 -7.62
CA ASP A 35 6.02 -5.02 -8.14
C ASP A 35 5.39 -4.08 -7.10
N ASN A 36 6.23 -3.32 -6.40
CA ASN A 36 5.79 -2.34 -5.41
C ASN A 36 5.07 -1.14 -6.05
N SER A 37 5.35 -0.87 -7.33
CA SER A 37 4.80 0.26 -8.09
C SER A 37 3.31 0.08 -8.39
N LYS A 38 2.81 -1.15 -8.33
CA LYS A 38 1.38 -1.48 -8.45
C LYS A 38 0.66 -1.49 -7.10
N CYS A 39 1.35 -1.17 -6.01
CA CYS A 39 0.72 -1.11 -4.70
C CYS A 39 -0.06 0.21 -4.56
N ALA A 40 -1.39 0.10 -4.60
CA ALA A 40 -2.31 1.20 -4.37
C ALA A 40 -1.97 2.04 -3.12
N ARG A 41 -1.65 1.38 -2.01
CA ARG A 41 -1.28 2.06 -0.75
C ARG A 41 0.04 2.82 -0.86
N TYR A 42 1.01 2.29 -1.62
CA TYR A 42 2.29 2.98 -1.86
C TYR A 42 2.08 4.23 -2.72
N MET A 43 1.20 4.16 -3.72
CA MET A 43 0.85 5.32 -4.55
C MET A 43 0.20 6.43 -3.72
N VAL A 44 -0.80 6.10 -2.90
CA VAL A 44 -1.47 7.08 -2.03
C VAL A 44 -0.50 7.65 -0.99
N PHE A 45 0.32 6.79 -0.38
CA PHE A 45 1.34 7.22 0.58
C PHE A 45 2.35 8.19 -0.06
N LYS A 46 2.82 7.88 -1.28
CA LYS A 46 3.80 8.71 -1.99
C LYS A 46 3.22 10.05 -2.45
N ALA A 47 1.92 10.09 -2.79
CA ALA A 47 1.27 11.29 -3.26
C ALA A 47 0.71 12.18 -2.13
N LEU A 48 0.10 11.58 -1.11
CA LEU A 48 -0.67 12.28 -0.07
C LEU A 48 -0.14 12.07 1.36
N GLY A 49 0.81 11.15 1.57
CA GLY A 49 1.36 10.81 2.89
C GLY A 49 0.56 9.74 3.67
N LYS A 50 1.10 9.34 4.83
CA LYS A 50 0.54 8.29 5.70
C LYS A 50 -0.93 8.49 6.11
N PRO A 51 -1.39 9.69 6.54
CA PRO A 51 -2.74 9.85 7.07
C PRO A 51 -3.83 9.69 6.01
N SER A 52 -3.47 9.88 4.74
CA SER A 52 -4.41 9.83 3.61
C SER A 52 -4.61 8.42 3.06
N VAL A 53 -3.85 7.43 3.54
CA VAL A 53 -4.00 6.03 3.10
C VAL A 53 -5.18 5.40 3.84
N PRO A 54 -6.29 5.08 3.15
CA PRO A 54 -7.44 4.49 3.81
C PRO A 54 -7.11 3.10 4.32
N ALA A 55 -7.59 2.81 5.52
CA ALA A 55 -7.36 1.54 6.16
C ALA A 55 -8.09 0.37 5.45
N ASN A 56 -9.06 0.67 4.57
CA ASN A 56 -9.79 -0.29 3.73
C ASN A 56 -9.23 -0.39 2.29
N LEU A 57 -8.17 0.36 1.97
CA LEU A 57 -7.54 0.31 0.66
C LEU A 57 -6.54 -0.85 0.59
N TYR A 58 -6.82 -1.82 -0.28
CA TYR A 58 -5.93 -2.95 -0.50
C TYR A 58 -4.87 -2.64 -1.57
N PRO A 59 -3.69 -3.30 -1.55
CA PRO A 59 -2.63 -3.08 -2.53
C PRO A 59 -3.06 -3.25 -3.99
N ASN A 60 -4.06 -4.09 -4.26
CA ASN A 60 -4.61 -4.33 -5.61
C ASN A 60 -5.59 -3.24 -6.09
N MET A 61 -6.02 -2.32 -5.23
CA MET A 61 -7.05 -1.33 -5.55
C MET A 61 -6.43 -0.06 -6.14
N VAL A 62 -5.71 -0.20 -7.24
CA VAL A 62 -4.96 0.89 -7.89
C VAL A 62 -5.87 1.99 -8.39
N ASP A 63 -7.02 1.65 -8.98
CA ASP A 63 -8.02 2.62 -9.40
C ASP A 63 -8.52 3.48 -8.24
N GLN A 64 -8.90 2.85 -7.12
CA GLN A 64 -9.34 3.59 -5.93
C GLN A 64 -8.21 4.47 -5.36
N ALA A 65 -6.96 4.00 -5.37
CA ALA A 65 -5.82 4.82 -4.98
C ALA A 65 -5.73 6.09 -5.83
N ASN A 66 -5.82 5.96 -7.15
CA ASN A 66 -5.80 7.12 -8.05
C ASN A 66 -6.97 8.06 -7.78
N GLU A 67 -8.18 7.54 -7.56
CA GLU A 67 -9.33 8.37 -7.21
C GLU A 67 -9.12 9.17 -5.91
N ILE A 68 -8.53 8.55 -4.88
CA ILE A 68 -8.23 9.21 -3.61
C ILE A 68 -7.16 10.29 -3.82
N ILE A 69 -6.11 9.97 -4.55
CA ILE A 69 -5.02 10.91 -4.91
C ILE A 69 -5.56 12.12 -5.67
N GLN A 70 -6.46 11.90 -6.62
CA GLN A 70 -7.09 12.96 -7.40
C GLN A 70 -8.05 13.79 -6.54
N LYS A 71 -8.87 13.14 -5.68
CA LYS A 71 -9.80 13.84 -4.78
C LYS A 71 -9.10 14.71 -3.74
N ALA A 72 -7.94 14.28 -3.24
CA ALA A 72 -7.21 15.02 -2.21
C ALA A 72 -6.31 16.14 -2.76
N GLN A 73 -6.01 16.13 -4.07
CA GLN A 73 -5.30 17.23 -4.75
C GLN A 73 -6.25 18.32 -5.28
N LYS A 74 -7.56 18.15 -5.13
CA LYS A 74 -8.60 19.03 -5.66
C LYS A 74 -9.19 19.89 -4.55
#